data_AF-A0A5R8K904-F1
#
_entry.id   AF-A0A5R8K904-F1
#
_cell.length_a   1.000
_cell.length_b   1.000
_cell.length_c   1.000
_cell.angle_alpha   90.00
_cell.angle_beta   90.00
_cell.angle_gamma   90.00
#
_symmetry.space_group_name_H-M   'P 1'
#
loop_
_entity.id
_entity.type
_entity.pdbx_description
1 polymer ?
#
loop_
_entity_poly.entity_id
_entity_poly.type
_entity_poly.pdbx_seq_one_letter_code
_entity_poly.pdbx_strand_id
1 'polypeptide(L)'
;MKRRIQSMMSVVVLMLSWDCLLAQQPGDEVMATVGQVRQELEKNQDNHARRLMLARFLHGFGEVKEAMKFCEGITIEAQNSSLRWRARFEMFLMRSELGDGQAAKKVLLKELKTPPPANEKYDPWMLKIGNYLVGKMEEEEFAKRSLPKLQDPLFHDTHYYMGMKMWIEGDRDGAFAQFRNAMEVSKESSATYQAAKLRLEIDETGKPLLEP
;
A
#
# COMPACT_ATOMS: atom_id res chain seq x y z
N MET A 1 5.11 -32.47 -22.47
CA MET A 1 4.94 -32.30 -21.01
C MET A 1 5.85 -31.25 -20.34
N LYS A 2 6.81 -30.62 -21.05
CA LYS A 2 7.76 -29.64 -20.45
C LYS A 2 7.28 -28.16 -20.40
N ARG A 3 6.15 -27.80 -21.01
CA ARG A 3 5.68 -26.39 -21.09
C ARG A 3 4.85 -25.88 -19.90
N ARG A 4 4.51 -26.72 -18.91
CA ARG A 4 3.68 -26.32 -17.75
C ARG A 4 4.47 -25.97 -16.49
N ILE A 5 5.77 -26.30 -16.42
CA ILE A 5 6.59 -26.15 -15.20
C ILE A 5 7.28 -24.77 -15.14
N GLN A 6 7.38 -24.07 -16.28
CA GLN A 6 7.96 -22.71 -16.35
C GLN A 6 6.98 -21.59 -15.94
N SER A 7 5.70 -21.91 -15.75
CA SER A 7 4.64 -20.96 -15.39
C SER A 7 4.50 -20.71 -13.88
N MET A 8 5.25 -21.43 -13.04
CA MET A 8 5.13 -21.38 -11.57
C MET A 8 6.40 -20.87 -10.88
N MET A 9 7.39 -20.39 -11.63
CA MET A 9 8.47 -19.58 -11.04
C MET A 9 7.92 -18.18 -10.72
N SER A 10 7.18 -18.18 -9.63
CA SER A 10 6.96 -17.11 -8.67
C SER A 10 6.43 -15.81 -9.28
N VAL A 11 5.11 -15.73 -9.37
CA VAL A 11 4.32 -14.48 -9.39
C VAL A 11 4.80 -13.48 -8.32
N VAL A 12 5.40 -13.97 -7.22
CA VAL A 12 6.10 -13.17 -6.20
C VAL A 12 7.43 -12.58 -6.68
N VAL A 13 8.23 -13.29 -7.48
CA VAL A 13 9.51 -12.78 -8.03
C VAL A 13 9.25 -11.77 -9.14
N LEU A 14 8.19 -11.95 -9.94
CA LEU A 14 7.75 -10.97 -10.93
C LEU A 14 7.12 -9.71 -10.30
N MET A 15 6.41 -9.84 -9.17
CA MET A 15 5.98 -8.68 -8.36
C MET A 15 7.18 -7.91 -7.81
N LEU A 16 8.14 -8.62 -7.20
CA LEU A 16 9.35 -8.02 -6.63
C LEU A 16 10.25 -7.37 -7.69
N SER A 17 10.29 -7.90 -8.92
CA SER A 17 11.09 -7.32 -9.99
C SER A 17 10.46 -6.05 -10.59
N TRP A 18 9.12 -5.96 -10.64
CA TRP A 18 8.43 -4.80 -11.23
C TRP A 18 8.36 -3.62 -10.26
N ASP A 19 8.11 -3.84 -8.98
CA ASP A 19 8.13 -2.75 -7.97
C ASP A 19 9.53 -2.11 -7.86
N CYS A 20 10.59 -2.94 -7.96
CA CYS A 20 11.97 -2.47 -7.96
C CYS A 20 12.37 -1.78 -9.29
N LEU A 21 11.79 -2.21 -10.43
CA LEU A 21 12.02 -1.60 -11.75
C LEU A 21 11.30 -0.25 -11.87
N LEU A 22 10.05 -0.16 -11.41
CA LEU A 22 9.28 1.09 -11.41
C LEU A 22 9.89 2.11 -10.45
N ALA A 23 10.42 1.68 -9.31
CA ALA A 23 11.19 2.54 -8.39
C ALA A 23 12.51 3.08 -8.98
N GLN A 24 12.90 2.70 -10.20
CA GLN A 24 14.08 3.25 -10.90
C GLN A 24 13.71 4.19 -12.05
N GLN A 25 12.43 4.27 -12.43
CA GLN A 25 11.98 5.07 -13.56
C GLN A 25 11.53 6.48 -13.14
N PRO A 26 11.48 7.46 -14.06
CA PRO A 26 10.81 8.75 -13.85
C PRO A 26 9.29 8.59 -13.66
N GLY A 27 8.64 9.53 -12.94
CA GLY A 27 7.20 9.45 -12.64
C GLY A 27 6.28 9.35 -13.86
N ASP A 28 6.63 9.97 -14.99
CA ASP A 28 5.85 9.90 -16.23
C ASP A 28 5.86 8.49 -16.85
N GLU A 29 6.95 7.73 -16.69
CA GLU A 29 7.05 6.35 -17.14
C GLU A 29 6.23 5.39 -16.24
N VAL A 30 6.09 5.73 -14.95
CA VAL A 30 5.20 5.01 -14.03
C VAL A 30 3.74 5.13 -14.46
N MET A 31 3.30 6.32 -14.92
CA MET A 31 1.93 6.50 -15.41
C MET A 31 1.66 5.79 -16.74
N ALA A 32 2.64 5.73 -17.64
CA ALA A 32 2.56 4.91 -18.84
C ALA A 32 2.39 3.41 -18.49
N THR A 33 3.10 2.94 -17.46
CA THR A 33 2.97 1.57 -16.94
C THR A 33 1.58 1.32 -16.35
N VAL A 34 1.03 2.25 -15.57
CA VAL A 34 -0.35 2.17 -15.06
C VAL A 34 -1.36 1.99 -16.21
N GLY A 35 -1.19 2.74 -17.30
CA GLY A 35 -2.02 2.61 -18.50
C GLY A 35 -1.92 1.23 -19.17
N GLN A 36 -0.71 0.68 -19.27
CA GLN A 36 -0.51 -0.66 -19.83
C GLN A 36 -1.13 -1.76 -18.95
N VAL A 37 -0.93 -1.69 -17.63
CA VAL A 37 -1.51 -2.66 -16.68
C VAL A 37 -3.04 -2.63 -16.73
N ARG A 38 -3.66 -1.44 -16.86
CA ARG A 38 -5.12 -1.33 -17.07
C ARG A 38 -5.57 -2.09 -18.33
N GLN A 39 -4.94 -1.86 -19.47
CA GLN A 39 -5.28 -2.54 -20.73
C GLN A 39 -5.10 -4.06 -20.67
N GLU A 40 -4.08 -4.52 -19.94
CA GLU A 40 -3.87 -5.95 -19.73
C GLU A 40 -4.95 -6.56 -18.85
N LEU A 41 -5.39 -5.86 -17.80
CA LEU A 41 -6.44 -6.32 -16.90
C LEU A 41 -7.82 -6.32 -17.55
N GLU A 42 -8.09 -5.47 -18.54
CA GLU A 42 -9.29 -5.56 -19.39
C GLU A 42 -9.38 -6.92 -20.10
N LYS A 43 -8.23 -7.48 -20.49
CA LYS A 43 -8.12 -8.76 -21.21
C LYS A 43 -8.00 -9.97 -20.28
N ASN A 44 -7.51 -9.78 -19.06
CA ASN A 44 -7.32 -10.84 -18.08
C ASN A 44 -7.53 -10.33 -16.64
N GLN A 45 -8.77 -10.43 -16.18
CA GLN A 45 -9.17 -9.94 -14.87
C GLN A 45 -8.67 -10.82 -13.71
N ASP A 46 -8.26 -12.06 -13.93
CA ASP A 46 -7.94 -13.03 -12.87
C ASP A 46 -6.58 -12.82 -12.17
N ASN A 47 -5.86 -11.74 -12.49
CA ASN A 47 -4.60 -11.43 -11.84
C ASN A 47 -4.77 -10.48 -10.63
N HIS A 48 -5.21 -11.02 -9.49
CA HIS A 48 -5.38 -10.26 -8.23
C HIS A 48 -4.13 -9.49 -7.80
N ALA A 49 -2.94 -10.05 -8.04
CA ALA A 49 -1.69 -9.41 -7.68
C ALA A 49 -1.44 -8.12 -8.48
N ARG A 50 -1.68 -8.17 -9.80
CA ARG A 50 -1.60 -6.98 -10.66
C ARG A 50 -2.67 -5.95 -10.33
N ARG A 51 -3.89 -6.41 -10.00
CA ARG A 51 -4.95 -5.51 -9.51
C ARG A 51 -4.56 -4.81 -8.22
N LEU A 52 -3.92 -5.51 -7.28
CA LEU A 52 -3.45 -4.91 -6.03
C LEU A 52 -2.34 -3.88 -6.27
N MET A 53 -1.38 -4.20 -7.13
CA MET A 53 -0.31 -3.27 -7.53
C MET A 53 -0.90 -2.01 -8.17
N LEU A 54 -1.81 -2.17 -9.14
CA LEU A 54 -2.50 -1.05 -9.77
C LEU A 54 -3.26 -0.20 -8.75
N ALA A 55 -4.01 -0.82 -7.82
CA ALA A 55 -4.72 -0.10 -6.77
C ALA A 55 -3.78 0.77 -5.92
N ARG A 56 -2.61 0.25 -5.55
CA ARG A 56 -1.61 0.99 -4.76
C ARG A 56 -1.06 2.20 -5.51
N PHE A 57 -0.77 2.05 -6.81
CA PHE A 57 -0.35 3.19 -7.63
C PHE A 57 -1.46 4.23 -7.76
N LEU A 58 -2.67 3.82 -8.13
CA LEU A 58 -3.82 4.72 -8.24
C LEU A 58 -4.07 5.49 -6.94
N HIS A 59 -3.97 4.81 -5.80
CA HIS A 59 -4.07 5.44 -4.49
C HIS A 59 -2.99 6.50 -4.26
N GLY A 60 -1.71 6.18 -4.53
CA GLY A 60 -0.62 7.14 -4.42
C GLY A 60 -0.76 8.37 -5.31
N PHE A 61 -1.46 8.24 -6.45
CA PHE A 61 -1.78 9.34 -7.36
C PHE A 61 -3.14 10.02 -7.09
N GLY A 62 -3.84 9.66 -6.01
CA GLY A 62 -5.10 10.30 -5.61
C GLY A 62 -6.36 9.75 -6.28
N GLU A 63 -6.25 8.71 -7.11
CA GLU A 63 -7.37 8.00 -7.75
C GLU A 63 -8.04 7.01 -6.77
N VAL A 64 -8.37 7.47 -5.56
CA VAL A 64 -8.79 6.65 -4.41
C VAL A 64 -10.04 5.81 -4.72
N LYS A 65 -11.03 6.38 -5.42
CA LYS A 65 -12.28 5.67 -5.75
C LYS A 65 -12.04 4.49 -6.68
N GLU A 66 -11.14 4.65 -7.65
CA GLU A 66 -10.82 3.60 -8.59
C GLU A 66 -9.94 2.53 -7.94
N ALA A 67 -8.94 2.95 -7.16
CA ALA A 67 -8.12 2.05 -6.34
C ALA A 67 -8.99 1.15 -5.44
N MET A 68 -10.00 1.73 -4.79
CA MET A 68 -10.90 0.99 -3.91
C MET A 68 -11.72 -0.08 -4.64
N LYS A 69 -12.17 0.16 -5.87
CA LYS A 69 -12.90 -0.85 -6.68
C LYS A 69 -12.04 -2.09 -6.94
N PHE A 70 -10.76 -1.90 -7.27
CA PHE A 70 -9.83 -3.01 -7.48
C PHE A 70 -9.64 -3.82 -6.20
N CYS A 71 -9.45 -3.15 -5.06
CA CYS A 71 -9.33 -3.83 -3.78
C CYS A 71 -10.61 -4.59 -3.41
N GLU A 72 -11.79 -4.00 -3.59
CA GLU A 72 -13.08 -4.64 -3.32
C GLU A 72 -13.25 -5.94 -4.10
N GLY A 73 -12.96 -5.93 -5.42
CA GLY A 73 -12.99 -7.14 -6.24
C GLY A 73 -12.07 -8.25 -5.71
N ILE A 74 -10.84 -7.90 -5.32
CA ILE A 74 -9.90 -8.85 -4.71
C ILE A 74 -10.47 -9.42 -3.40
N THR A 75 -11.13 -8.60 -2.57
CA THR A 75 -11.68 -9.09 -1.29
C THR A 75 -12.82 -10.09 -1.44
N ILE A 76 -13.56 -10.01 -2.55
CA ILE A 76 -14.69 -10.89 -2.90
C ILE A 76 -14.16 -12.21 -3.50
N GLU A 77 -13.20 -12.09 -4.41
CA GLU A 77 -12.75 -13.20 -5.26
C GLU A 77 -11.61 -14.02 -4.62
N ALA A 78 -10.64 -13.37 -3.97
CA ALA A 78 -9.46 -14.03 -3.40
C ALA A 78 -9.69 -14.52 -1.97
N GLN A 79 -10.79 -15.24 -1.74
CA GLN A 79 -11.10 -15.79 -0.42
C GLN A 79 -10.00 -16.75 0.04
N ASN A 80 -9.57 -16.61 1.30
CA ASN A 80 -8.46 -17.37 1.89
C ASN A 80 -7.08 -17.12 1.25
N SER A 81 -6.83 -15.93 0.69
CA SER A 81 -5.48 -15.53 0.23
C SER A 81 -4.91 -14.37 1.04
N SER A 82 -3.57 -14.32 1.17
CA SER A 82 -2.87 -13.13 1.67
C SER A 82 -3.16 -11.86 0.85
N LEU A 83 -3.56 -12.00 -0.43
CA LEU A 83 -3.99 -10.89 -1.27
C LEU A 83 -5.28 -10.24 -0.79
N ARG A 84 -6.24 -11.01 -0.26
CA ARG A 84 -7.45 -10.45 0.37
C ARG A 84 -7.09 -9.64 1.61
N TRP A 85 -6.17 -10.15 2.41
CA TRP A 85 -5.69 -9.43 3.60
C TRP A 85 -5.03 -8.11 3.19
N ARG A 86 -4.16 -8.13 2.15
CA ARG A 86 -3.52 -6.91 1.63
C ARG A 86 -4.54 -5.93 1.06
N ALA A 87 -5.49 -6.38 0.25
CA ALA A 87 -6.53 -5.53 -0.30
C ALA A 87 -7.38 -4.86 0.80
N ARG A 88 -7.72 -5.59 1.87
CA ARG A 88 -8.43 -5.01 3.03
C ARG A 88 -7.59 -3.98 3.80
N PHE A 89 -6.28 -4.22 3.91
CA PHE A 89 -5.36 -3.27 4.51
C PHE A 89 -5.26 -1.98 3.67
N GLU A 90 -5.13 -2.09 2.34
CA GLU A 90 -5.11 -0.92 1.45
C GLU A 90 -6.44 -0.13 1.54
N MET A 91 -7.59 -0.82 1.55
CA MET A 91 -8.88 -0.17 1.77
C MET A 91 -8.98 0.54 3.12
N PHE A 92 -8.31 0.03 4.15
CA PHE A 92 -8.25 0.69 5.45
C PHE A 92 -7.49 2.03 5.36
N LEU A 93 -6.37 2.08 4.66
CA LEU A 93 -5.61 3.33 4.45
C LEU A 93 -6.45 4.35 3.68
N MET A 94 -7.02 3.94 2.54
CA MET A 94 -7.89 4.80 1.72
C MET A 94 -9.08 5.37 2.51
N ARG A 95 -9.76 4.54 3.32
CA ARG A 95 -10.87 5.01 4.17
C ARG A 95 -10.40 5.94 5.28
N SER A 96 -9.19 5.75 5.79
CA SER A 96 -8.61 6.64 6.80
C SER A 96 -8.36 8.03 6.24
N GLU A 97 -8.00 8.14 4.97
CA GLU A 97 -7.82 9.41 4.27
C GLU A 97 -9.15 10.12 4.01
N LEU A 98 -10.22 9.38 3.76
CA LEU A 98 -11.56 9.91 3.54
C LEU A 98 -12.31 10.28 4.84
N GLY A 99 -11.65 10.23 6.00
CA GLY A 99 -12.24 10.56 7.31
C GLY A 99 -12.95 9.40 8.01
N ASP A 100 -13.09 8.24 7.35
CA ASP A 100 -13.73 7.03 7.90
C ASP A 100 -12.76 6.13 8.71
N GLY A 101 -11.61 6.68 9.12
CA GLY A 101 -10.50 5.92 9.71
C GLY A 101 -10.87 5.12 10.96
N GLN A 102 -11.76 5.63 11.82
CA GLN A 102 -12.19 4.89 13.02
C GLN A 102 -13.07 3.68 12.69
N ALA A 103 -13.97 3.82 11.71
CA ALA A 103 -14.78 2.70 11.22
C ALA A 103 -13.89 1.66 10.52
N ALA A 104 -12.95 2.13 9.70
CA ALA A 104 -11.98 1.29 9.01
C ALA A 104 -11.07 0.55 10.01
N LYS A 105 -10.63 1.21 11.09
CA LYS A 105 -9.82 0.61 12.17
C LYS A 105 -10.52 -0.57 12.83
N LYS A 106 -11.84 -0.48 13.07
CA LYS A 106 -12.63 -1.61 13.60
C LYS A 106 -12.62 -2.82 12.65
N VAL A 107 -12.72 -2.57 11.34
CA VAL A 107 -12.64 -3.63 10.31
C VAL A 107 -11.25 -4.26 10.33
N LEU A 108 -10.18 -3.46 10.24
CA LEU A 108 -8.81 -3.98 10.25
C LEU A 108 -8.51 -4.76 11.54
N LEU A 109 -8.96 -4.29 12.70
CA LEU A 109 -8.82 -5.02 13.98
C LEU A 109 -9.43 -6.42 13.96
N LYS A 110 -10.56 -6.60 13.26
CA LYS A 110 -11.19 -7.92 13.09
C LYS A 110 -10.34 -8.80 12.19
N GLU A 111 -9.83 -8.27 11.09
CA GLU A 111 -8.97 -9.00 10.14
C GLU A 111 -7.66 -9.45 10.77
N LEU A 112 -7.04 -8.60 11.61
CA LEU A 112 -5.79 -8.92 12.30
C LEU A 112 -5.92 -10.09 13.29
N LYS A 113 -7.13 -10.46 13.71
CA LYS A 113 -7.38 -11.64 14.56
C LYS A 113 -7.36 -12.95 13.77
N THR A 114 -7.52 -12.88 12.45
CA THR A 114 -7.52 -14.03 11.54
C THR A 114 -6.33 -13.87 10.60
N PRO A 115 -5.12 -14.25 11.03
CA PRO A 115 -3.95 -14.16 10.17
C PRO A 115 -4.17 -14.97 8.88
N PRO A 116 -3.52 -14.57 7.77
CA PRO A 116 -3.63 -15.32 6.52
C PRO A 116 -3.19 -16.79 6.70
N PRO A 117 -3.69 -17.70 5.86
CA PRO A 117 -3.43 -19.13 6.01
C PRO A 117 -1.93 -19.45 6.13
N ALA A 118 -1.58 -20.35 7.05
CA ALA A 118 -0.19 -20.68 7.39
C ALA A 118 0.62 -21.30 6.23
N ASN A 119 -0.05 -21.74 5.16
CA ASN A 119 0.57 -22.33 3.97
C ASN A 119 1.03 -21.29 2.93
N GLU A 120 0.69 -20.01 3.07
CA GLU A 120 1.22 -18.94 2.24
C GLU A 120 2.44 -18.28 2.88
N LYS A 121 3.49 -18.00 2.08
CA LYS A 121 4.58 -17.11 2.50
C LYS A 121 4.01 -15.69 2.64
N TYR A 122 3.56 -15.37 3.85
CA TYR A 122 3.07 -14.04 4.21
C TYR A 122 4.22 -13.19 4.75
N ASP A 123 4.34 -11.94 4.31
CA ASP A 123 5.31 -11.00 4.87
C ASP A 123 4.82 -10.51 6.25
N PRO A 124 5.52 -10.85 7.35
CA PRO A 124 5.14 -10.41 8.68
C PRO A 124 5.15 -8.88 8.84
N TRP A 125 5.79 -8.15 7.92
CA TRP A 125 5.85 -6.69 7.94
C TRP A 125 4.48 -6.04 7.89
N MET A 126 3.59 -6.50 7.01
CA MET A 126 2.28 -5.90 6.89
C MET A 126 1.43 -6.09 8.16
N LEU A 127 1.57 -7.24 8.83
CA LEU A 127 0.93 -7.46 10.13
C LEU A 127 1.47 -6.51 11.20
N LYS A 128 2.77 -6.21 11.18
CA LYS A 128 3.39 -5.24 12.10
C LYS A 128 2.86 -3.83 11.84
N ILE A 129 2.81 -3.39 10.59
CA ILE A 129 2.21 -2.10 10.21
C ILE A 129 0.76 -2.05 10.68
N GLY A 130 -0.03 -3.08 10.36
CA GLY A 130 -1.43 -3.18 10.79
C GLY A 130 -1.57 -3.06 12.30
N ASN A 131 -0.75 -3.79 13.08
CA ASN A 131 -0.76 -3.69 14.54
C ASN A 131 -0.37 -2.29 15.05
N TYR A 132 0.62 -1.65 14.43
CA TYR A 132 1.03 -0.29 14.77
C TYR A 132 -0.07 0.76 14.51
N LEU A 133 -0.66 0.73 13.32
CA LEU A 133 -1.73 1.67 12.92
C LEU A 133 -2.99 1.53 13.78
N VAL A 134 -3.27 0.32 14.30
CA VAL A 134 -4.41 0.11 15.21
C VAL A 134 -4.06 0.29 16.69
N GLY A 135 -2.81 0.61 17.03
CA GLY A 135 -2.37 0.87 18.41
C GLY A 135 -2.10 -0.38 19.26
N LYS A 136 -1.79 -1.52 18.62
CA LYS A 136 -1.34 -2.76 19.28
C LYS A 136 0.18 -2.91 19.35
N MET A 137 0.92 -1.95 18.80
CA MET A 137 2.37 -1.90 18.80
C MET A 137 2.79 -0.46 19.05
N GLU A 138 3.74 -0.28 19.97
CA GLU A 138 4.29 1.03 20.29
C GLU A 138 5.22 1.54 19.18
N GLU A 139 5.36 2.86 19.09
CA GLU A 139 6.15 3.51 18.02
C GLU A 139 7.62 3.11 18.05
N GLU A 140 8.24 3.09 19.24
CA GLU A 140 9.64 2.69 19.40
C GLU A 140 9.85 1.24 18.92
N GLU A 141 8.91 0.34 19.24
CA GLU A 141 8.95 -1.03 18.77
C GLU A 141 8.79 -1.12 17.25
N PHE A 142 7.87 -0.34 16.67
CA PHE A 142 7.64 -0.29 15.24
C PHE A 142 8.89 0.20 14.48
N ALA A 143 9.48 1.31 14.93
CA ALA A 143 10.69 1.89 14.36
C ALA A 143 11.89 0.95 14.49
N LYS A 144 12.09 0.32 15.66
CA LYS A 144 13.19 -0.65 15.84
C LYS A 144 13.05 -1.85 14.92
N ARG A 145 11.82 -2.32 14.68
CA ARG A 145 11.54 -3.48 13.83
C ARG A 145 11.58 -3.17 12.34
N SER A 146 11.61 -1.90 11.95
CA SER A 146 11.77 -1.49 10.55
C SER A 146 13.23 -1.34 10.13
N LEU A 147 14.14 -1.04 11.06
CA LEU A 147 15.59 -0.85 10.83
C LEU A 147 16.26 -1.92 9.95
N PRO A 148 16.07 -3.24 10.15
CA PRO A 148 16.74 -4.25 9.33
C PRO A 148 16.26 -4.30 7.88
N LYS A 149 15.13 -3.64 7.58
CA LYS A 149 14.50 -3.64 6.27
C LYS A 149 14.74 -2.36 5.48
N LEU A 150 15.27 -1.30 6.11
CA LEU A 150 15.60 -0.02 5.43
C LEU A 150 16.66 -0.13 4.32
N GLN A 151 17.34 -1.27 4.16
CA GLN A 151 18.22 -1.51 3.01
C GLN A 151 17.49 -2.03 1.77
N ASP A 152 16.21 -2.37 1.90
CA ASP A 152 15.35 -2.76 0.79
C ASP A 152 14.48 -1.53 0.41
N PRO A 153 14.61 -1.00 -0.82
CA PRO A 153 13.85 0.14 -1.31
C PRO A 153 12.34 0.07 -1.12
N LEU A 154 11.78 -1.14 -0.97
CA LEU A 154 10.36 -1.42 -0.74
C LEU A 154 9.91 -1.26 0.72
N PHE A 155 10.83 -0.94 1.64
CA PHE A 155 10.58 -0.85 3.09
C PHE A 155 10.81 0.54 3.68
N HIS A 156 11.06 1.55 2.84
CA HIS A 156 11.12 2.97 3.22
C HIS A 156 9.74 3.56 3.61
N ASP A 157 8.74 2.71 3.82
CA ASP A 157 7.37 3.09 4.16
C ASP A 157 7.20 3.41 5.66
N THR A 158 8.25 3.28 6.48
CA THR A 158 8.14 3.46 7.94
C THR A 158 7.65 4.85 8.29
N HIS A 159 8.31 5.89 7.78
CA HIS A 159 7.90 7.27 8.01
C HIS A 159 6.50 7.54 7.45
N TYR A 160 6.14 6.97 6.30
CA TYR A 160 4.78 7.09 5.77
C TYR A 160 3.75 6.48 6.74
N TYR A 161 3.97 5.28 7.27
CA TYR A 161 3.03 4.66 8.21
C TYR A 161 3.01 5.34 9.58
N MET A 162 4.12 5.92 10.04
CA MET A 162 4.14 6.80 11.22
C MET A 162 3.26 8.02 10.99
N GLY A 163 3.40 8.67 9.82
CA GLY A 163 2.55 9.79 9.42
C GLY A 163 1.07 9.38 9.34
N MET A 164 0.76 8.21 8.77
CA MET A 164 -0.61 7.70 8.73
C MET A 164 -1.20 7.44 10.11
N LYS A 165 -0.41 6.92 11.07
CA LYS A 165 -0.88 6.75 12.45
C LYS A 165 -1.24 8.10 13.07
N MET A 166 -0.33 9.07 13.01
CA MET A 166 -0.56 10.43 13.50
C MET A 166 -1.79 11.06 12.80
N TRP A 167 -1.94 10.81 11.50
CA TRP A 167 -3.10 11.24 10.73
C TRP A 167 -4.41 10.63 11.25
N ILE A 168 -4.44 9.33 11.54
CA ILE A 168 -5.62 8.65 12.10
C ILE A 168 -5.93 9.14 13.51
N GLU A 169 -4.90 9.49 14.29
CA GLU A 169 -5.00 9.99 15.66
C GLU A 169 -5.33 11.50 15.73
N GLY A 170 -5.25 12.21 14.61
CA GLY A 170 -5.58 13.63 14.48
C GLY A 170 -4.40 14.58 14.69
N ASP A 171 -3.19 14.06 14.95
CA ASP A 171 -1.96 14.85 15.01
C ASP A 171 -1.47 15.17 13.59
N ARG A 172 -1.91 16.31 13.06
CA ARG A 172 -1.62 16.74 11.69
C ARG A 172 -0.19 17.23 11.52
N ASP A 173 0.31 17.99 12.47
CA ASP A 173 1.67 18.55 12.42
C ASP A 173 2.71 17.43 12.48
N GLY A 174 2.52 16.47 13.39
CA GLY A 174 3.32 15.26 13.46
C GLY A 174 3.22 14.45 12.16
N ALA A 175 2.01 14.25 11.63
CA ALA A 175 1.82 13.52 10.38
C ALA A 175 2.58 14.15 9.21
N PHE A 176 2.48 15.48 9.03
CA PHE A 176 3.19 16.20 7.98
C PHE A 176 4.71 16.12 8.12
N ALA A 177 5.25 16.18 9.35
CA ALA A 177 6.68 15.97 9.56
C ALA A 177 7.12 14.57 9.09
N GLN A 178 6.34 13.54 9.40
CA GLN A 178 6.65 12.18 8.99
C GLN A 178 6.48 11.95 7.48
N PHE A 179 5.50 12.57 6.82
CA PHE A 179 5.38 12.48 5.35
C PHE A 179 6.54 13.15 4.63
N ARG A 180 7.06 14.27 5.14
CA ARG A 180 8.31 14.87 4.61
C ARG A 180 9.49 13.92 4.75
N ASN A 181 9.69 13.33 5.94
CA ASN A 181 10.74 12.33 6.15
C ASN A 181 10.59 11.14 5.20
N ALA A 182 9.35 10.70 4.93
CA ALA A 182 9.08 9.63 3.97
C ALA A 182 9.52 9.99 2.55
N MET A 183 9.28 11.23 2.10
CA MET A 183 9.75 11.70 0.80
C MET A 183 11.27 11.83 0.72
N GLU A 184 11.95 12.22 1.81
CA GLU A 184 13.42 12.36 1.83
C GLU A 184 14.14 11.02 1.65
N VAL A 185 13.58 9.94 2.19
CA VAL A 185 14.20 8.60 2.12
C VAL A 185 13.68 7.74 0.97
N SER A 186 12.58 8.15 0.33
CA SER A 186 11.94 7.40 -0.75
C SER A 186 12.35 7.93 -2.11
N LYS A 187 12.40 7.05 -3.11
CA LYS A 187 12.56 7.48 -4.51
C LYS A 187 11.27 8.07 -5.03
N GLU A 188 11.36 9.10 -5.89
CA GLU A 188 10.19 9.80 -6.42
C GLU A 188 9.18 8.90 -7.14
N SER A 189 9.66 7.83 -7.79
CA SER A 189 8.81 6.85 -8.48
C SER A 189 8.19 5.78 -7.59
N SER A 190 8.53 5.76 -6.31
CA SER A 190 7.86 4.86 -5.38
C SER A 190 6.44 5.34 -5.07
N ALA A 191 5.52 4.39 -4.90
CA ALA A 191 4.16 4.70 -4.44
C ALA A 191 4.16 5.45 -3.10
N THR A 192 5.17 5.21 -2.25
CA THR A 192 5.34 5.84 -0.93
C THR A 192 5.67 7.32 -1.05
N TYR A 193 6.57 7.71 -1.94
CA TYR A 193 6.84 9.12 -2.21
C TYR A 193 5.59 9.81 -2.75
N GLN A 194 4.90 9.22 -3.72
CA GLN A 194 3.69 9.80 -4.32
C GLN A 194 2.57 9.96 -3.27
N ALA A 195 2.33 8.92 -2.47
CA ALA A 195 1.34 8.96 -1.40
C ALA A 195 1.70 10.00 -0.32
N ALA A 196 2.97 10.12 0.06
CA ALA A 196 3.42 11.13 1.02
C ALA A 196 3.30 12.56 0.46
N LYS A 197 3.70 12.77 -0.80
CA LYS A 197 3.56 14.05 -1.51
C LYS A 197 2.11 14.47 -1.59
N LEU A 198 1.24 13.59 -2.09
CA LEU A 198 -0.20 13.82 -2.11
C LEU A 198 -0.67 14.24 -0.72
N ARG A 199 -0.25 13.52 0.33
CA ARG A 199 -0.73 13.80 1.68
C ARG A 199 -0.32 15.17 2.23
N LEU A 200 0.81 15.73 1.77
CA LEU A 200 1.25 17.09 2.06
C LEU A 200 0.51 18.16 1.23
N GLU A 201 -0.15 17.76 0.14
CA GLU A 201 -0.89 18.65 -0.76
C GLU A 201 -2.39 18.70 -0.45
N ILE A 202 -2.91 17.92 0.49
CA ILE A 202 -4.34 17.88 0.83
C ILE A 202 -4.64 18.12 2.33
N ASP A 203 -5.73 18.81 2.60
CA ASP A 203 -6.24 19.18 3.93
C ASP A 203 -6.98 18.02 4.64
N GLU A 204 -7.52 18.31 5.83
CA GLU A 204 -8.23 17.34 6.68
C GLU A 204 -9.49 16.74 6.04
N THR A 205 -10.05 17.38 5.01
CA THR A 205 -11.22 16.92 4.26
C THR A 205 -10.84 16.22 2.95
N GLY A 206 -9.54 16.12 2.66
CA GLY A 206 -9.02 15.59 1.40
C GLY A 206 -9.07 16.59 0.24
N LYS A 207 -9.26 17.89 0.52
CA LYS A 207 -9.19 18.94 -0.50
C LYS A 207 -7.76 19.43 -0.67
N PRO A 208 -7.35 19.84 -1.88
CA PRO A 208 -6.03 20.42 -2.07
C PRO A 208 -5.77 21.62 -1.15
N LEU A 209 -4.61 21.64 -0.48
CA LEU A 209 -4.07 22.80 0.25
C LEU A 209 -3.64 23.92 -0.70
N LEU A 210 -3.42 23.59 -1.97
CA LEU A 210 -3.19 24.51 -3.06
C LEU A 210 -4.26 24.26 -4.12
N GLU A 211 -5.30 25.08 -4.16
CA GLU A 211 -6.06 25.28 -5.40
C GLU A 211 -5.39 26.40 -6.23
N PRO A 212 -5.41 26.33 -7.57
CA PRO A 212 -4.96 27.43 -8.43
C PRO A 212 -5.78 28.72 -8.23
#